data_AF-A0A842SHS2-F1
#
_entry.id   AF-A0A842SHS2-F1
#
_cell.length_a   1.000
_cell.length_b   1.000
_cell.length_c   1.000
_cell.angle_alpha   90.00
_cell.angle_beta   90.00
_cell.angle_gamma   90.00
#
_symmetry.space_group_name_H-M   'P 1'
#
loop_
_entity.id
_entity.type
_entity.pdbx_description
1 polymer ?
#
loop_
_entity_poly.entity_id
_entity_poly.type
_entity_poly.pdbx_seq_one_letter_code
_entity_poly.pdbx_strand_id
1 'polypeptide(L)'
;MSKEKLNLILCADTEDNHPNYLPSWKKYGSNYDKNPPEFRFGWTRYWDDLNKLFDEFNVKISWFVRVDTCIKDEFIRKFKKKILKLKKDGHEIGIHIHTLTWDGKIWRQSMDPNEQEIIVKKSVKIFEKTLGFPPKVSR
;
A
#
# COMPACT_ATOMS: atom_id res chain seq x y z
N MET A 1 25.51 -18.16 -16.68
CA MET A 1 25.56 -16.98 -15.80
C MET A 1 24.13 -16.54 -15.53
N SER A 2 23.62 -16.71 -14.31
CA SER A 2 22.34 -16.10 -13.94
C SER A 2 22.54 -14.59 -13.91
N LYS A 3 21.90 -13.85 -14.81
CA LYS A 3 21.83 -12.39 -14.69
C LYS A 3 21.16 -12.09 -13.36
N GLU A 4 21.89 -11.49 -12.43
CA GLU A 4 21.33 -10.95 -11.21
C GLU A 4 20.20 -9.98 -11.58
N LYS A 5 18.99 -10.28 -11.11
CA LYS A 5 17.80 -9.50 -11.41
C LYS A 5 17.67 -8.45 -10.31
N LEU A 6 18.11 -7.22 -10.59
CA LEU A 6 17.88 -6.08 -9.70
C LEU A 6 16.38 -5.78 -9.69
N ASN A 7 15.70 -6.13 -8.60
CA ASN A 7 14.30 -5.78 -8.40
C ASN A 7 14.24 -4.49 -7.59
N LEU A 8 13.89 -3.38 -8.23
CA LEU A 8 13.66 -2.13 -7.53
C LEU A 8 12.23 -2.12 -6.97
N ILE A 9 12.13 -2.20 -5.65
CA ILE A 9 10.87 -2.10 -4.93
C ILE A 9 10.66 -0.64 -4.55
N LEU A 10 9.64 -0.02 -5.14
CA LEU A 10 9.08 1.19 -4.57
C LEU A 10 7.91 0.77 -3.70
N CYS A 11 8.20 0.60 -2.42
CA CYS A 11 7.13 0.62 -1.43
C CYS A 11 6.54 2.02 -1.49
N ALA A 12 5.30 2.12 -1.96
CA ALA A 12 4.47 3.27 -1.71
C ALA A 12 4.01 3.25 -0.25
N ASP A 13 4.96 3.06 0.66
CA ASP A 13 4.74 3.22 2.07
C ASP A 13 4.99 4.69 2.37
N THR A 14 3.92 5.47 2.33
CA THR A 14 3.99 6.85 2.84
C THR A 14 3.74 6.91 4.32
N GLU A 15 3.86 5.79 5.01
CA GLU A 15 3.76 5.70 6.46
C GLU A 15 4.80 4.72 6.99
N ASP A 16 6.07 5.12 6.88
CA ASP A 16 7.13 4.60 7.74
C ASP A 16 6.75 4.88 9.21
N ASN A 17 5.97 3.99 9.81
CA ASN A 17 5.82 3.96 11.25
C ASN A 17 7.02 3.18 11.81
N HIS A 18 7.91 3.91 12.48
CA HIS A 18 8.76 3.32 13.51
C HIS A 18 7.85 2.93 14.70
N PRO A 19 8.12 1.84 15.45
CA PRO A 19 7.32 1.39 16.61
C PRO A 19 7.15 2.42 17.75
N ASN A 20 7.84 3.57 17.67
CA ASN A 20 7.74 4.67 18.61
C ASN A 20 7.31 5.94 17.85
N TYR A 21 6.01 6.21 17.91
CA TYR A 21 5.31 7.39 17.44
C TYR A 21 6.10 8.71 17.64
N LEU A 22 6.45 9.40 16.55
CA LEU A 22 7.08 10.73 16.62
C LEU A 22 6.03 11.82 16.90
N PRO A 23 6.21 12.69 17.92
CA PRO A 23 5.33 13.82 18.16
C PRO A 23 5.25 14.75 16.93
N SER A 24 4.04 15.19 16.57
CA SER A 24 3.71 16.08 15.43
C SER A 24 3.55 15.43 14.04
N TRP A 25 3.73 14.12 13.85
CA TRP A 25 3.57 13.48 12.53
C TRP A 25 2.14 13.46 11.98
N LYS A 26 1.12 13.63 12.85
CA LYS A 26 -0.28 13.88 12.45
C LYS A 26 -0.44 15.05 11.45
N LYS A 27 0.56 15.95 11.36
CA LYS A 27 0.57 17.06 10.40
C LYS A 27 0.81 16.59 8.95
N TYR A 28 1.48 15.47 8.72
CA TYR A 28 1.97 15.06 7.39
C TYR A 28 1.43 13.69 6.91
N GLY A 29 1.08 12.77 7.81
CA GLY A 29 0.53 11.43 7.49
C GLY A 29 -0.99 11.31 7.65
N SER A 30 -1.52 10.08 7.50
CA SER A 30 -2.93 9.78 7.82
C SER A 30 -3.19 9.86 9.32
N ASN A 31 -4.45 10.11 9.70
CA ASN A 31 -4.87 10.23 11.09
C ASN A 31 -5.53 8.93 11.59
N TYR A 32 -4.77 8.17 12.38
CA TYR A 32 -5.19 6.91 13.00
C TYR A 32 -5.87 7.06 14.36
N ASP A 33 -6.06 8.29 14.83
CA ASP A 33 -6.70 8.54 16.12
C ASP A 33 -8.23 8.69 15.99
N LYS A 34 -8.75 8.49 14.78
CA LYS A 34 -10.18 8.57 14.46
C LYS A 34 -10.68 7.26 13.88
N ASN A 35 -11.98 7.02 14.02
CA ASN A 35 -12.67 5.90 13.41
C ASN A 35 -13.93 6.40 12.68
N PRO A 36 -13.96 6.41 11.34
CA PRO A 36 -12.92 5.91 10.43
C PRO A 36 -11.64 6.77 10.45
N PRO A 37 -10.48 6.18 10.15
CA PRO A 37 -9.21 6.91 10.03
C PRO A 37 -9.25 7.86 8.82
N GLU A 38 -8.54 8.99 8.90
CA GLU A 38 -8.48 9.99 7.82
C GLU A 38 -7.21 9.78 6.99
N PHE A 39 -7.34 9.15 5.82
CA PHE A 39 -6.19 8.84 4.97
C PHE A 39 -5.69 10.03 4.16
N ARG A 40 -4.36 10.16 4.05
CA ARG A 40 -3.71 11.17 3.22
C ARG A 40 -2.85 10.52 2.14
N PHE A 41 -3.32 10.59 0.90
CA PHE A 41 -2.60 10.11 -0.27
C PHE A 41 -1.82 11.22 -0.98
N GLY A 42 -1.28 12.20 -0.24
CA GLY A 42 -0.69 13.42 -0.81
C GLY A 42 0.49 13.17 -1.76
N TRP A 43 1.26 12.11 -1.51
CA TRP A 43 2.38 11.69 -2.36
C TRP A 43 1.96 11.27 -3.77
N THR A 44 0.70 10.87 -3.96
CA THR A 44 0.20 10.40 -5.28
C THR A 44 0.22 11.49 -6.34
N ARG A 45 0.43 12.76 -5.97
CA ARG A 45 0.73 13.86 -6.90
C ARG A 45 2.04 13.67 -7.67
N TYR A 46 3.00 12.94 -7.10
CA TYR A 46 4.28 12.62 -7.71
C TYR A 46 4.30 11.25 -8.40
N TRP A 47 3.16 10.56 -8.42
CA TRP A 47 3.07 9.19 -8.94
C TRP A 47 3.56 9.10 -10.39
N ASP A 48 3.09 10.01 -11.24
CA ASP A 48 3.40 9.97 -12.67
C ASP A 48 4.86 10.37 -12.93
N ASP A 49 5.39 11.35 -12.18
CA ASP A 49 6.80 11.78 -12.26
C ASP A 49 7.75 10.64 -11.87
N LEU A 50 7.43 9.91 -10.79
CA LEU A 50 8.21 8.75 -10.36
C LEU A 50 8.25 7.68 -11.44
N ASN A 51 7.10 7.32 -12.02
CA ASN A 51 7.05 6.29 -13.07
C ASN A 51 7.82 6.72 -14.32
N LYS A 52 7.66 7.98 -14.73
CA LYS A 52 8.40 8.53 -15.88
C LYS A 52 9.91 8.39 -15.68
N LEU A 53 10.41 8.71 -14.49
CA LEU A 53 11.83 8.56 -14.17
C LEU A 53 12.31 7.11 -14.37
N PHE A 54 11.59 6.12 -13.84
CA PHE A 54 12.02 4.72 -13.99
C PHE A 54 11.89 4.20 -15.42
N ASP A 55 10.87 4.63 -16.15
CA ASP A 55 10.69 4.29 -17.55
C ASP A 55 11.82 4.85 -18.42
N GLU A 56 12.34 6.05 -18.13
CA GLU A 56 13.51 6.64 -18.82
C GLU A 56 14.78 5.76 -18.69
N PHE A 57 14.93 5.05 -17.57
CA PHE A 57 16.01 4.09 -17.35
C PHE A 57 15.66 2.65 -17.74
N ASN A 58 14.50 2.41 -18.36
CA ASN A 58 13.98 1.09 -18.69
C ASN A 58 13.94 0.13 -17.48
N VAL A 59 13.61 0.67 -16.29
CA VAL A 59 13.51 -0.09 -15.04
C VAL A 59 12.05 -0.39 -14.73
N LYS A 60 11.72 -1.67 -14.58
CA LYS A 60 10.40 -2.09 -14.07
C LYS A 60 10.42 -2.16 -12.56
N ILE A 61 9.45 -1.48 -11.97
CA ILE A 61 9.29 -1.34 -10.51
C ILE A 61 8.13 -2.17 -10.00
N SER A 62 8.27 -2.64 -8.76
CA SER A 62 7.20 -3.31 -8.03
C SER A 62 6.49 -2.28 -7.14
N TRP A 63 5.25 -1.96 -7.49
CA TRP A 63 4.37 -1.07 -6.72
C TRP A 63 3.58 -1.88 -5.70
N PHE A 64 3.84 -1.65 -4.41
CA PHE A 64 3.03 -2.21 -3.33
C PHE A 64 1.87 -1.27 -3.04
N VAL A 65 0.66 -1.62 -3.49
CA VAL A 65 -0.53 -0.79 -3.30
C VAL A 65 -1.20 -1.12 -1.98
N ARG A 66 -1.51 -0.08 -1.22
CA ARG A 66 -2.06 -0.23 0.12
C ARG A 66 -3.51 -0.71 0.09
N VAL A 67 -3.76 -1.80 0.80
CA VAL A 67 -5.09 -2.38 1.00
C VAL A 67 -5.18 -2.89 2.43
N ASP A 68 -5.90 -2.15 3.26
CA ASP A 68 -6.15 -2.52 4.65
C ASP A 68 -7.66 -2.49 4.90
N THR A 69 -8.14 -3.27 5.85
CA THR A 69 -9.55 -3.24 6.26
C THR A 69 -10.01 -1.86 6.75
N CYS A 70 -9.11 -1.07 7.33
CA CYS A 70 -9.40 0.29 7.80
C CYS A 70 -9.51 1.33 6.67
N ILE A 71 -8.73 1.17 5.58
CA ILE A 71 -8.87 1.93 4.31
C ILE A 71 -10.03 1.39 3.46
N LYS A 72 -10.37 0.12 3.66
CA LYS A 72 -11.26 -0.66 2.81
C LYS A 72 -10.68 -0.72 1.39
N ASP A 73 -11.45 -0.27 0.41
CA ASP A 73 -11.10 -0.28 -1.01
C ASP A 73 -10.81 1.13 -1.56
N GLU A 74 -10.72 2.17 -0.70
CA GLU A 74 -10.70 3.57 -1.14
C GLU A 74 -9.53 3.89 -2.07
N PHE A 75 -8.30 3.57 -1.63
CA PHE A 75 -7.09 3.85 -2.41
C PHE A 75 -7.11 3.13 -3.76
N ILE A 76 -7.34 1.82 -3.75
CA ILE A 76 -7.31 1.01 -4.97
C ILE A 76 -8.45 1.37 -5.93
N ARG A 77 -9.62 1.80 -5.43
CA ARG A 77 -10.70 2.30 -6.30
C ARG A 77 -10.35 3.65 -6.91
N LYS A 78 -9.84 4.57 -6.10
CA LYS A 78 -9.43 5.91 -6.54
C LYS A 78 -8.35 5.85 -7.63
N PHE A 79 -7.36 4.98 -7.45
CA PHE A 79 -6.21 4.89 -8.36
C PHE A 79 -6.26 3.69 -9.32
N LYS A 80 -7.39 2.97 -9.41
CA LYS A 80 -7.54 1.75 -10.23
C LYS A 80 -6.99 1.90 -11.64
N LYS A 81 -7.36 2.97 -12.34
CA LYS A 81 -6.92 3.21 -13.73
C LYS A 81 -5.39 3.32 -13.83
N LYS A 82 -4.75 4.03 -12.88
CA LYS A 82 -3.29 4.17 -12.83
C LYS A 82 -2.61 2.83 -12.53
N ILE A 83 -3.12 2.08 -11.56
CA ILE A 83 -2.60 0.75 -11.19
C ILE A 83 -2.69 -0.22 -12.38
N LEU A 84 -3.81 -0.23 -13.10
CA LEU A 84 -3.98 -1.07 -14.28
C LEU A 84 -3.05 -0.67 -15.42
N LYS A 85 -2.81 0.63 -15.61
CA LYS A 85 -1.81 1.11 -16.59
C LYS A 85 -0.41 0.60 -16.25
N LEU A 86 0.03 0.73 -15.00
CA LEU A 86 1.32 0.21 -14.56
C LEU A 86 1.47 -1.29 -14.84
N LYS A 87 0.45 -2.09 -14.51
CA LYS A 87 0.45 -3.53 -14.82
C LYS A 87 0.61 -3.77 -16.32
N LYS A 88 -0.12 -3.03 -17.16
CA LYS A 88 -0.04 -3.13 -18.63
C LYS A 88 1.36 -2.77 -19.13
N ASP A 89 1.99 -1.76 -18.52
CA ASP A 89 3.32 -1.27 -18.89
C ASP A 89 4.45 -2.17 -18.35
N GLY A 90 4.12 -3.32 -17.73
CA GLY A 90 5.07 -4.35 -17.30
C GLY A 90 5.59 -4.18 -15.87
N HIS A 91 5.06 -3.22 -15.10
CA HIS A 91 5.37 -3.09 -13.68
C HIS A 91 4.72 -4.22 -12.88
N GLU A 92 5.35 -4.57 -11.77
CA GLU A 92 4.75 -5.49 -10.81
C GLU A 92 3.81 -4.73 -9.87
N ILE A 93 2.66 -5.33 -9.56
CA ILE A 93 1.70 -4.79 -8.60
C ILE A 93 1.59 -5.78 -7.44
N GLY A 94 2.11 -5.38 -6.29
CA GLY A 94 1.98 -6.08 -5.02
C GLY A 94 0.93 -5.45 -4.12
N ILE A 95 0.66 -6.11 -2.99
CA ILE A 95 -0.24 -5.61 -1.95
C ILE A 95 0.58 -5.22 -0.70
N HIS A 96 0.30 -4.04 -0.16
CA HIS A 96 0.81 -3.58 1.14
C HIS A 96 -0.31 -3.65 2.15
N ILE A 97 -0.14 -4.38 3.26
CA ILE A 97 -1.19 -4.60 4.26
C ILE A 97 -0.69 -4.20 5.66
N HIS A 98 -1.37 -3.24 6.29
CA HIS A 98 -1.30 -3.03 7.72
C HIS A 98 -2.42 -3.80 8.42
N THR A 99 -2.06 -4.69 9.33
CA THR A 99 -3.02 -5.44 10.14
C THR A 99 -3.48 -4.61 11.34
N LEU A 100 -4.15 -3.49 11.06
CA LEU A 100 -4.59 -2.51 12.06
C LEU A 100 -5.95 -2.85 12.67
N THR A 101 -6.07 -2.59 13.97
CA THR A 101 -7.27 -2.84 14.77
C THR A 101 -7.57 -1.65 15.65
N TRP A 102 -8.86 -1.40 15.86
CA TRP A 102 -9.32 -0.29 16.68
C TRP A 102 -9.37 -0.72 18.14
N ASP A 103 -8.55 -0.12 19.00
CA ASP A 103 -8.51 -0.44 20.44
C ASP A 103 -9.61 0.25 21.27
N GLY A 104 -10.52 0.99 20.60
CA GLY A 104 -11.50 1.86 21.23
C GLY A 104 -11.12 3.34 21.23
N LYS A 105 -9.85 3.69 20.97
CA LYS A 105 -9.30 5.05 21.00
C LYS A 105 -8.43 5.42 19.81
N ILE A 106 -7.59 4.51 19.34
CA ILE A 106 -6.69 4.68 18.19
C ILE A 106 -6.58 3.37 17.40
N TRP A 107 -6.25 3.46 16.12
CA TRP A 107 -5.86 2.28 15.34
C TRP A 107 -4.44 1.86 15.71
N ARG A 108 -4.25 0.58 16.02
CA ARG A 108 -2.94 0.00 16.34
C ARG A 108 -2.67 -1.23 15.51
N GLN A 109 -1.40 -1.56 15.36
CA GLN A 109 -0.98 -2.85 14.83
C GLN A 109 -1.51 -3.98 15.72
N SER A 110 -2.25 -4.93 15.14
CA SER A 110 -2.70 -6.12 15.87
C SER A 110 -1.51 -6.97 16.23
N MET A 111 -1.51 -7.50 17.46
CA MET A 111 -0.54 -8.50 17.92
C MET A 111 -1.16 -9.90 17.98
N ASP A 112 -2.47 -10.05 17.70
CA ASP A 112 -3.16 -11.35 17.67
C ASP A 112 -2.98 -11.99 16.27
N PRO A 113 -2.30 -13.15 16.17
CA PRO A 113 -2.09 -13.83 14.89
C PRO A 113 -3.40 -14.18 14.15
N ASN A 114 -4.46 -14.53 14.86
CA ASN A 114 -5.75 -14.87 14.24
C ASN A 114 -6.37 -13.65 13.57
N GLU A 115 -6.30 -12.51 14.26
CA GLU A 115 -6.82 -11.24 13.76
C GLU A 115 -6.00 -10.73 12.57
N GLN A 116 -4.67 -10.84 12.64
CA GLN A 116 -3.78 -10.55 11.52
C GLN A 116 -4.14 -11.38 10.29
N GLU A 117 -4.33 -12.69 10.44
CA GLU A 117 -4.70 -13.58 9.34
C GLU A 117 -6.04 -13.18 8.71
N ILE A 118 -7.05 -12.84 9.54
CA ILE A 118 -8.35 -12.37 9.06
C ILE A 118 -8.20 -11.08 8.25
N ILE A 119 -7.39 -10.12 8.71
CA ILE A 119 -7.17 -8.86 8.02
C ILE A 119 -6.44 -9.09 6.69
N VAL A 120 -5.41 -9.93 6.67
CA VAL A 120 -4.68 -10.29 5.43
C VAL A 120 -5.64 -10.92 4.42
N LYS A 121 -6.40 -11.94 4.83
CA LYS A 121 -7.38 -12.62 3.96
C LYS A 121 -8.42 -11.65 3.40
N LYS A 122 -8.92 -10.72 4.21
CA LYS A 122 -9.88 -9.68 3.75
C LYS A 122 -9.25 -8.72 2.74
N SER A 123 -8.03 -8.29 3.00
CA SER A 123 -7.31 -7.33 2.15
C SER A 123 -6.98 -7.92 0.78
N VAL A 124 -6.53 -9.18 0.73
CA VAL A 124 -6.32 -9.91 -0.54
C VAL A 124 -7.62 -10.02 -1.33
N LYS A 125 -8.74 -10.37 -0.69
CA LYS A 125 -10.06 -10.42 -1.36
C LYS A 125 -10.48 -9.06 -1.93
N ILE A 126 -10.24 -7.97 -1.19
CA ILE A 126 -10.54 -6.60 -1.63
C ILE A 126 -9.69 -6.24 -2.86
N PHE A 127 -8.39 -6.54 -2.82
CA PHE A 127 -7.48 -6.32 -3.94
C PHE A 127 -7.95 -7.05 -5.19
N GLU A 128 -8.19 -8.36 -5.08
CA GLU A 128 -8.61 -9.23 -6.18
C GLU A 128 -9.93 -8.76 -6.80
N LYS A 129 -10.93 -8.50 -5.96
CA LYS A 129 -12.24 -8.03 -6.40
C LYS A 129 -12.14 -6.69 -7.13
N THR A 130 -11.27 -5.79 -6.67
CA THR A 130 -11.20 -4.43 -7.21
C THR A 130 -10.36 -4.36 -8.48
N LEU A 131 -9.23 -5.06 -8.52
CA LEU A 131 -8.27 -4.99 -9.62
C LEU A 131 -8.46 -6.10 -10.66
N GLY A 132 -9.17 -7.17 -10.33
CA GLY A 132 -9.48 -8.30 -11.23
C GLY A 132 -8.32 -9.30 -11.38
N PHE A 133 -7.34 -9.26 -10.49
CA PHE A 133 -6.23 -10.22 -10.46
C PHE A 133 -5.66 -10.35 -9.04
N PRO A 134 -5.02 -11.49 -8.69
CA PRO A 134 -4.39 -11.67 -7.38
C PRO A 134 -3.08 -10.89 -7.26
N PRO A 135 -2.73 -10.40 -6.04
CA PRO A 135 -1.42 -9.80 -5.82
C PRO A 135 -0.32 -10.86 -6.04
N LYS A 136 0.75 -10.50 -6.75
CA LYS A 136 1.87 -11.43 -7.00
C LYS A 136 2.82 -11.56 -5.82
N VAL A 137 2.90 -10.50 -5.03
CA VAL A 137 3.75 -10.36 -3.84
C VAL A 137 3.00 -9.55 -2.79
N SER A 138 3.22 -9.88 -1.52
CA SER A 138 2.68 -9.16 -0.37
C SER A 138 3.80 -8.69 0.53
N ARG A 139 3.68 -7.48 1.08
CA ARG A 139 4.50 -6.96 2.17
C ARG A 139 3.62 -6.42 3.28
#